data_AF-A0A7C3AIF8-F1
#
_entry.id   AF-A0A7C3AIF8-F1
#
_cell.length_a   1.000
_cell.length_b   1.000
_cell.length_c   1.000
_cell.angle_alpha   90.00
_cell.angle_beta   90.00
_cell.angle_gamma   90.00
#
_symmetry.space_group_name_H-M   'P 1'
#
loop_
_entity.id
_entity.type
_entity.pdbx_description
1 polymer ?
#
loop_
_entity_poly.entity_id
_entity_poly.type
_entity_poly.pdbx_seq_one_letter_code
_entity_poly.pdbx_strand_id
1 'polypeptide(L)'
;IPVALCCYLLFQVPLPPVLTATFLMVLLCKFLTRPVPGRGLAIPMFIPPVFAALFAILFTREYAAPCAYISGVLGTLIGGDLLNLGKARRMGAGIVSIGGAGVFDGIFLVGVVSVILTAFFG
;
A
#
# COMPACT_ATOMS: atom_id res chain seq x y z
N ILE A 1 3.55 10.06 8.54
CA ILE A 1 2.23 9.86 9.16
C ILE A 1 1.67 8.44 8.92
N PRO A 2 1.51 7.95 7.68
CA PRO A 2 0.84 6.65 7.43
C PRO A 2 1.56 5.44 8.06
N VAL A 3 2.89 5.42 7.99
CA VAL A 3 3.70 4.35 8.58
C VAL A 3 3.58 4.31 10.10
N ALA A 4 3.53 5.47 10.77
CA ALA A 4 3.35 5.53 12.22
C ALA A 4 1.99 4.94 12.64
N LEU A 5 0.94 5.20 11.84
CA LEU A 5 -0.39 4.65 12.08
C LEU A 5 -0.42 3.12 11.83
N CYS A 6 0.33 2.62 10.85
CA CYS A 6 0.54 1.18 10.67
C CYS A 6 1.24 0.54 11.88
N CYS A 7 2.30 1.17 12.40
CA CYS A 7 3.01 0.71 13.60
C CYS A 7 2.05 0.59 14.79
N TYR A 8 1.18 1.58 14.99
CA TYR A 8 0.17 1.55 16.05
C TYR A 8 -0.85 0.41 15.86
N LEU A 9 -1.42 0.28 14.65
CA LEU A 9 -2.44 -0.75 14.36
C LEU A 9 -1.88 -2.18 14.41
N LEU A 10 -0.60 -2.38 14.12
CA LEU A 10 0.05 -3.71 14.19
C LEU A 10 -0.03 -4.35 15.58
N PHE A 11 -0.13 -3.55 16.64
CA PHE A 11 -0.30 -4.06 18.00
C PHE A 11 -1.74 -4.45 18.35
N GLN A 12 -2.69 -4.20 17.45
CA GLN A 12 -4.14 -4.38 17.70
C GLN A 12 -4.77 -5.48 16.84
N VAL A 13 -3.97 -6.19 16.03
CA VAL A 13 -4.45 -7.14 15.02
C VAL A 13 -3.64 -8.44 15.03
N PRO A 14 -4.23 -9.57 14.60
CA PRO A 14 -3.48 -10.80 14.42
C PRO A 14 -2.43 -10.64 13.31
N LEU A 15 -1.16 -10.90 13.65
CA LEU A 15 -0.04 -10.72 12.72
C LEU A 15 -0.08 -11.65 11.50
N PRO A 16 -0.39 -12.95 11.59
CA PRO A 16 -0.31 -13.85 10.44
C PRO A 16 -1.14 -13.40 9.21
N PRO A 17 -2.45 -13.08 9.32
CA PRO A 17 -3.23 -12.64 8.17
C PRO A 17 -2.83 -11.25 7.64
N VAL A 18 -2.34 -10.37 8.52
CA VAL A 18 -1.85 -9.05 8.12
C VAL A 18 -0.54 -9.17 7.34
N LEU A 19 0.36 -10.06 7.77
CA LEU A 19 1.61 -10.32 7.06
C LEU A 19 1.35 -10.96 5.68
N THR A 20 0.40 -11.90 5.57
CA THR A 20 0.04 -12.49 4.26
C THR A 20 -0.59 -11.46 3.34
N ALA A 21 -1.53 -10.64 3.81
CA ALA A 21 -2.14 -9.57 3.03
C ALA A 21 -1.10 -8.53 2.59
N THR A 22 -0.21 -8.13 3.51
CA THR A 22 0.90 -7.19 3.21
C THR A 22 1.84 -7.77 2.17
N PHE A 23 2.24 -9.03 2.30
CA PHE A 23 3.12 -9.70 1.34
C PHE A 23 2.51 -9.73 -0.08
N LEU A 24 1.22 -10.06 -0.19
CA LEU A 24 0.52 -10.03 -1.48
C LEU A 24 0.43 -8.62 -2.06
N MET A 25 0.15 -7.62 -1.22
CA MET A 25 0.18 -6.22 -1.65
C MET A 25 1.57 -5.77 -2.12
N VAL A 26 2.65 -6.19 -1.45
CA VAL A 26 4.02 -5.92 -1.89
C VAL A 26 4.27 -6.47 -3.28
N LEU A 27 3.89 -7.72 -3.55
CA LEU A 27 4.06 -8.34 -4.87
C LEU A 27 3.24 -7.62 -5.94
N LEU A 28 1.99 -7.30 -5.64
CA LEU A 28 1.07 -6.60 -6.52
C LEU A 28 1.64 -5.21 -6.90
N CYS A 29 1.95 -4.38 -5.90
CA CYS A 29 2.49 -3.04 -6.12
C CYS A 29 3.85 -3.09 -6.83
N LYS A 30 4.71 -4.06 -6.50
CA LYS A 30 5.99 -4.25 -7.20
C LYS A 30 5.82 -4.44 -8.70
N PHE A 31 4.84 -5.24 -9.10
CA PHE A 31 4.55 -5.55 -10.50
C PHE A 31 3.88 -4.39 -11.23
N LEU A 32 2.99 -3.67 -10.54
CA LEU A 32 2.22 -2.57 -11.12
C LEU A 32 3.03 -1.27 -11.28
N THR A 33 4.08 -1.07 -10.47
CA THR A 33 4.88 0.15 -10.55
C THR A 33 5.59 0.29 -11.90
N ARG A 34 5.38 1.45 -12.53
CA ARG A 34 6.06 1.85 -13.76
C ARG A 34 6.84 3.16 -13.54
N PRO A 35 8.09 3.23 -14.04
CA PRO A 35 8.83 4.48 -14.07
C PRO A 35 8.20 5.45 -15.07
N VAL A 36 7.82 6.66 -14.64
CA VAL A 36 7.24 7.71 -15.48
C VAL A 36 8.18 8.92 -15.48
N PRO A 37 8.74 9.31 -16.64
CA PRO A 37 9.63 10.47 -16.75
C PRO A 37 8.98 11.74 -16.18
N GLY A 38 9.73 12.49 -15.35
CA GLY A 38 9.24 13.71 -14.71
C GLY A 38 8.24 13.54 -13.55
N ARG A 39 7.76 12.31 -13.28
CA ARG A 39 6.84 12.01 -12.15
C ARG A 39 7.38 11.01 -11.13
N GLY A 40 8.41 10.23 -11.50
CA GLY A 40 9.00 9.21 -10.63
C GLY A 40 8.33 7.85 -10.80
N LEU A 41 8.12 7.13 -9.70
CA LEU A 41 7.46 5.82 -9.70
C LEU A 41 5.95 6.01 -9.59
N ALA A 42 5.21 5.53 -10.60
CA ALA A 42 3.76 5.63 -10.65
C ALA A 42 3.09 4.26 -10.50
N ILE A 43 1.98 4.26 -9.77
CA ILE A 43 1.12 3.10 -9.55
C ILE A 43 -0.32 3.51 -9.92
N PRO A 44 -1.13 2.60 -10.48
CA PRO A 44 -2.55 2.88 -10.72
C PRO A 44 -3.28 3.15 -9.40
N MET A 45 -3.82 4.36 -9.22
CA MET A 45 -4.41 4.87 -7.97
C MET A 45 -5.45 3.93 -7.33
N PHE A 46 -6.33 3.33 -8.12
CA PHE A 46 -7.44 2.52 -7.60
C PHE A 46 -7.09 1.06 -7.30
N ILE A 47 -5.96 0.55 -7.81
CA ILE A 47 -5.63 -0.87 -7.66
C ILE A 47 -5.21 -1.20 -6.21
N PRO A 48 -4.26 -0.48 -5.57
CA PRO A 48 -3.90 -0.72 -4.18
C PRO A 48 -5.08 -0.73 -3.19
N PRO A 49 -6.00 0.25 -3.16
CA PRO A 49 -7.09 0.28 -2.20
C PRO A 49 -8.10 -0.84 -2.40
N VAL A 50 -8.42 -1.20 -3.65
CA VAL A 50 -9.36 -2.29 -3.95
C VAL A 50 -8.77 -3.63 -3.50
N PHE A 51 -7.51 -3.90 -3.82
CA PHE A 51 -6.87 -5.16 -3.45
C PHE A 51 -6.53 -5.23 -1.95
N ALA A 52 -6.19 -4.11 -1.31
CA ALA A 52 -6.00 -4.07 0.14
C ALA A 52 -7.30 -4.45 0.88
N ALA A 53 -8.44 -3.89 0.48
CA ALA A 53 -9.75 -4.26 1.02
C ALA A 53 -10.08 -5.73 0.73
N LEU A 54 -9.86 -6.19 -0.50
CA LEU A 54 -10.11 -7.58 -0.91
C LEU A 54 -9.32 -8.57 -0.04
N PHE A 55 -8.00 -8.38 0.09
CA PHE A 55 -7.15 -9.25 0.89
C PHE A 55 -7.51 -9.19 2.37
N ALA A 56 -7.81 -8.01 2.90
CA ALA A 56 -8.20 -7.87 4.28
C ALA A 56 -9.49 -8.62 4.61
N ILE A 57 -10.52 -8.53 3.75
CA ILE A 57 -11.77 -9.27 3.91
C ILE A 57 -11.53 -10.78 3.78
N LEU A 58 -10.66 -11.20 2.87
CA LEU A 58 -10.35 -12.61 2.61
C LEU A 58 -9.59 -13.27 3.77
N PHE A 59 -8.60 -12.58 4.35
CA PHE A 59 -7.71 -13.17 5.36
C PHE A 59 -8.13 -12.87 6.80
N THR A 60 -8.84 -11.78 7.06
CA THR A 60 -9.19 -11.37 8.42
C THR A 60 -10.41 -10.45 8.46
N ARG A 61 -11.61 -11.02 8.25
CA ARG A 61 -12.87 -10.27 8.21
C ARG A 61 -13.14 -9.41 9.44
N GLU A 62 -12.80 -9.91 10.64
CA GLU A 62 -12.95 -9.18 11.91
C GLU A 62 -12.03 -7.96 12.01
N TYR A 63 -10.85 -8.03 11.41
CA TYR A 63 -9.85 -6.94 11.42
C TYR A 63 -9.67 -6.35 10.01
N ALA A 64 -10.72 -6.37 9.18
CA ALA A 64 -10.60 -6.05 7.76
C ALA A 64 -10.15 -4.60 7.55
N ALA A 65 -10.68 -3.65 8.32
CA ALA A 65 -10.27 -2.25 8.24
C ALA A 65 -8.80 -2.00 8.58
N PRO A 66 -8.29 -2.39 9.78
CA PRO A 66 -6.88 -2.18 10.10
C PRO A 66 -5.94 -3.03 9.22
N CYS A 67 -6.35 -4.23 8.81
CA CYS A 67 -5.57 -5.03 7.87
C CYS A 67 -5.48 -4.37 6.48
N ALA A 68 -6.57 -3.82 5.95
CA ALA A 68 -6.57 -3.09 4.68
C ALA A 68 -5.65 -1.87 4.75
N TYR A 69 -5.68 -1.15 5.89
CA TYR A 69 -4.79 -0.01 6.09
C TYR A 69 -3.32 -0.44 6.11
N ILE A 70 -2.96 -1.38 6.98
CA ILE A 70 -1.57 -1.83 7.14
C ILE A 70 -1.05 -2.41 5.82
N SER A 71 -1.76 -3.38 5.24
CA SER A 71 -1.32 -4.06 4.02
C SER A 71 -1.29 -3.13 2.82
N GLY A 72 -2.26 -2.23 2.68
CA GLY A 72 -2.28 -1.26 1.60
C GLY A 72 -1.18 -0.21 1.72
N VAL A 73 -0.95 0.36 2.90
CA VAL A 73 0.10 1.37 3.11
C VAL A 73 1.50 0.75 3.01
N LEU A 74 1.78 -0.31 3.78
CA LEU A 74 3.09 -0.97 3.77
C LEU A 74 3.37 -1.65 2.43
N GLY A 75 2.37 -2.30 1.84
CA GLY A 75 2.53 -2.96 0.55
C GLY A 75 2.79 -1.97 -0.59
N THR A 76 2.08 -0.83 -0.61
CA THR A 76 2.32 0.23 -1.61
C THR A 76 3.68 0.89 -1.41
N LEU A 77 4.12 1.16 -0.18
CA LEU A 77 5.46 1.73 0.06
C LEU A 77 6.58 0.75 -0.28
N ILE A 78 6.52 -0.48 0.23
CA ILE A 78 7.58 -1.46 0.06
C ILE A 78 7.61 -1.95 -1.39
N GLY A 79 6.49 -2.44 -1.90
CA GLY A 79 6.39 -2.94 -3.27
C GLY A 79 6.51 -1.83 -4.30
N GLY A 80 5.81 -0.73 -4.05
CA GLY A 80 5.68 0.36 -4.99
C GLY A 80 6.94 1.20 -5.15
N ASP A 81 7.54 1.62 -4.04
CA ASP A 81 8.73 2.46 -4.02
C ASP A 81 10.00 1.63 -3.80
N LEU A 82 10.12 1.00 -2.62
CA LEU A 82 11.38 0.45 -2.11
C LEU A 82 11.99 -0.60 -3.05
N LEU A 83 11.16 -1.55 -3.50
CA LEU A 83 11.58 -2.61 -4.42
C LEU A 83 11.76 -2.14 -5.87
N ASN A 84 11.32 -0.93 -6.22
CA ASN A 84 11.41 -0.35 -7.56
C ASN A 84 12.42 0.82 -7.66
N LEU A 85 13.14 1.14 -6.57
CA LEU A 85 14.22 2.14 -6.57
C LEU A 85 15.29 1.87 -7.64
N GLY A 86 15.56 0.60 -7.94
CA GLY A 86 16.48 0.21 -9.01
C GLY A 86 16.00 0.57 -10.43
N LYS A 87 14.69 0.69 -10.65
CA LYS A 87 14.11 1.19 -11.91
C LYS A 87 14.21 2.71 -11.97
N ALA A 88 13.89 3.38 -10.85
CA ALA A 88 14.04 4.82 -10.69
C ALA A 88 15.47 5.31 -10.98
N ARG A 89 16.48 4.65 -10.42
CA ARG A 89 17.90 5.02 -10.61
C ARG A 89 18.37 4.91 -12.06
N ARG A 90 17.79 4.01 -12.85
CA ARG A 90 18.14 3.82 -14.28
C ARG A 90 17.57 4.90 -15.20
N MET A 91 16.63 5.72 -14.73
CA MET A 91 16.01 6.77 -15.54
C MET A 91 16.91 7.99 -15.77
N GLY A 92 18.09 8.05 -15.15
CA GLY A 92 19.05 9.16 -15.34
C GLY A 92 18.59 10.52 -14.81
N ALA A 93 17.36 10.61 -14.28
CA ALA A 93 16.81 11.82 -13.71
C ALA A 93 17.43 12.06 -12.32
N GLY A 94 18.07 13.22 -12.14
CA GLY A 94 18.35 13.75 -10.80
C GLY A 94 17.08 13.78 -9.96
N ILE A 95 17.25 13.64 -8.63
CA ILE A 95 16.20 13.63 -7.60
C ILE A 95 14.91 12.89 -8.03
N VAL A 96 14.85 11.58 -7.78
CA VAL A 96 13.60 10.82 -7.93
C VAL A 96 12.72 11.04 -6.71
N SER A 97 11.47 11.45 -6.94
CA SER A 97 10.45 11.52 -5.89
C SER A 97 10.01 10.11 -5.48
N ILE A 98 10.35 9.71 -4.26
CA ILE A 98 9.89 8.49 -3.58
C ILE A 98 8.57 8.84 -2.90
N GLY A 99 7.51 8.07 -3.15
CA GLY A 99 6.17 8.41 -2.68
C GLY A 99 5.45 9.47 -3.52
N GLY A 100 5.91 9.73 -4.76
CA GLY A 100 5.34 10.70 -5.70
C GLY A 100 4.00 10.28 -6.33
N ALA A 101 3.69 10.84 -7.51
CA ALA A 101 2.38 11.06 -8.18
C ALA A 101 1.40 9.88 -8.39
N GLY A 102 1.57 8.75 -7.71
CA GLY A 102 0.57 7.68 -7.61
C GLY A 102 0.67 6.82 -6.35
N VAL A 103 1.81 6.86 -5.64
CA VAL A 103 1.98 6.10 -4.39
C VAL A 103 1.24 6.79 -3.24
N PHE A 104 1.40 8.11 -3.10
CA PHE A 104 0.69 8.87 -2.07
C PHE A 104 -0.82 8.81 -2.26
N ASP A 105 -1.29 8.92 -3.51
CA ASP A 105 -2.71 8.79 -3.84
C ASP A 105 -3.25 7.41 -3.48
N GLY A 106 -2.49 6.35 -3.77
CA GLY A 106 -2.83 4.99 -3.37
C GLY A 106 -2.92 4.83 -1.84
N ILE A 107 -1.93 5.36 -1.10
CA ILE A 107 -1.89 5.35 0.38
C ILE A 107 -3.08 6.11 0.97
N PHE A 108 -3.41 7.29 0.42
CA PHE A 108 -4.54 8.08 0.87
C PHE A 108 -5.86 7.35 0.62
N LEU A 109 -6.05 6.80 -0.58
CA LEU A 109 -7.28 6.10 -0.93
C LEU A 109 -7.42 4.79 -0.15
N VAL A 110 -6.32 4.09 0.14
CA VAL A 110 -6.30 2.96 1.08
C VAL A 110 -6.81 3.40 2.44
N GLY A 111 -6.38 4.56 2.93
CA GLY A 111 -6.88 5.14 4.19
C GLY A 111 -8.39 5.36 4.17
N VAL A 112 -8.91 6.01 3.12
CA VAL A 112 -10.35 6.25 2.95
C VAL A 112 -11.12 4.93 2.90
N VAL A 113 -10.67 3.98 2.08
CA VAL A 113 -11.32 2.67 1.94
C VAL A 113 -11.29 1.89 3.26
N SER A 114 -10.20 1.98 4.03
CA SER A 114 -10.09 1.33 5.34
C SER A 114 -11.11 1.88 6.33
N VAL A 115 -11.31 3.20 6.36
CA VAL A 115 -12.34 3.85 7.20
C VAL A 115 -13.74 3.40 6.78
N ILE A 116 -13.99 3.30 5.47
CA ILE A 116 -15.27 2.78 4.96
C ILE A 116 -15.46 1.33 5.40
N LEU A 117 -14.43 0.49 5.32
CA LEU A 117 -14.49 -0.90 5.81
C LEU A 117 -14.83 -0.96 7.30
N THR A 118 -14.33 -0.03 8.12
CA THR A 118 -14.69 0.05 9.55
C THR A 118 -16.20 0.24 9.71
N ALA A 119 -16.87 1.01 8.86
CA ALA A 119 -18.32 1.19 8.96
C ALA A 119 -19.12 -0.10 8.63
N PHE A 120 -18.54 -1.05 7.91
CA PHE A 120 -19.20 -2.30 7.52
C PHE A 120 -18.80 -3.51 8.36
N PHE A 121 -17.58 -3.52 8.93
CA PHE A 121 -16.99 -4.67 9.62
C PHE A 121 -16.42 -4.33 11.01
N GLY A 122 -16.53 -3.08 11.45
CA GLY A 122 -16.10 -2.62 12.78
C GLY A 122 -17.20 -2.72 13.83
#